data_AF-A0A356IL12-F1
#
_entry.id   AF-A0A356IL12-F1
#
_cell.length_a   1.000
_cell.length_b   1.000
_cell.length_c   1.000
_cell.angle_alpha   90.00
_cell.angle_beta   90.00
_cell.angle_gamma   90.00
#
_symmetry.space_group_name_H-M   'P 1'
#
loop_
_entity.id
_entity.type
_entity.pdbx_description
1 polymer ?
#
loop_
_entity_poly.entity_id
_entity_poly.type
_entity_poly.pdbx_seq_one_letter_code
_entity_poly.pdbx_strand_id
1 'polypeptide(L)'
;HQLIMTATPIPRTLAMSAYADLDTSIIDELPPGRTPVKTVVVESSRRPEVVDRVRHACREGRQVYWVCTLIEESEVLQCQAAEETAEQLKLFLPDVAIGLVHGRLKPAEKADIMDRFKQGQLQVLVATTVIEVGVNVPNASVMIIENPERLGLAQLHQLRGRVGRGCTESFCLLMYQKPLSKLGRERLDIMRQTNDGFVIAEKDLHLRGPGEVLGTRQTGEMSFRIADLLRDEGLLEDSKQLAHVLLEKDPQRGERLIHRWLGNAAQYGEV
;
A
#
# COMPACT_ATOMS: atom_id res chain seq x y z
N HIS A 1 -9.22 8.25 25.90
CA HIS A 1 -8.74 7.06 25.17
C HIS A 1 -8.82 7.35 23.67
N GLN A 2 -7.70 7.23 22.95
CA GLN A 2 -7.62 7.34 21.49
C GLN A 2 -7.31 5.95 20.91
N LEU A 3 -7.93 5.60 19.79
CA LEU A 3 -7.67 4.35 19.07
C LEU A 3 -7.33 4.69 17.62
N ILE A 4 -6.14 4.28 17.17
CA ILE A 4 -5.69 4.46 15.79
C ILE A 4 -5.66 3.10 15.11
N MET A 5 -6.27 3.00 13.93
CA MET A 5 -6.28 1.78 13.11
C MET A 5 -5.72 2.07 11.73
N THR A 6 -4.84 1.20 11.24
CA THR A 6 -4.27 1.28 9.88
C THR A 6 -4.39 -0.06 9.17
N ALA A 7 -4.79 -0.03 7.90
CA ALA A 7 -4.80 -1.20 7.03
C ALA A 7 -3.42 -1.50 6.43
N THR A 8 -2.52 -0.52 6.49
CA THR A 8 -1.12 -0.67 6.11
C THR A 8 -0.34 -0.97 7.37
N PRO A 9 0.23 -2.18 7.50
CA PRO A 9 1.09 -2.53 8.63
C PRO A 9 2.16 -1.45 8.77
N ILE A 10 2.27 -0.90 9.98
CA ILE A 10 3.38 -0.02 10.34
C ILE A 10 4.51 -0.94 10.79
N PRO A 11 5.77 -0.70 10.37
CA PRO A 11 6.90 -1.46 10.88
C PRO A 11 6.88 -1.43 12.41
N ARG A 12 7.08 -2.58 13.07
CA ARG A 12 7.04 -2.66 14.54
C ARG A 12 8.00 -1.64 15.17
N THR A 13 9.18 -1.50 14.58
CA THR A 13 10.20 -0.50 14.94
C THR A 13 9.68 0.93 14.92
N LEU A 14 8.93 1.32 13.89
CA LEU A 14 8.36 2.67 13.78
C LEU A 14 7.21 2.87 14.77
N ALA A 15 6.37 1.85 14.99
CA ALA A 15 5.29 1.92 15.96
C ALA A 15 5.84 2.15 17.38
N MET A 16 6.91 1.42 17.75
CA MET A 16 7.57 1.54 19.05
C MET A 16 8.27 2.89 19.25
N SER A 17 8.77 3.53 18.19
CA SER A 17 9.48 4.81 18.30
C SER A 17 8.58 6.03 18.19
N ALA A 18 7.62 6.01 17.23
CA ALA A 18 6.77 7.15 16.90
C ALA A 18 5.52 7.24 17.78
N TYR A 19 5.03 6.07 18.23
CA TYR A 19 3.85 5.94 19.05
C TYR A 19 4.19 5.27 20.39
N ALA A 20 5.37 5.56 20.94
CA ALA A 20 5.91 4.91 22.15
C ALA A 20 4.95 4.96 23.36
N ASP A 21 4.10 5.99 23.40
CA ASP A 21 3.08 6.22 24.43
C ASP A 21 1.73 5.51 24.15
N LEU A 22 1.58 4.79 23.03
CA LEU A 22 0.40 4.01 22.68
C LEU A 22 0.66 2.51 22.84
N ASP A 23 -0.26 1.81 23.49
CA ASP A 23 -0.28 0.35 23.47
C ASP A 23 -0.60 -0.13 22.05
N THR A 24 0.26 -1.01 21.51
CA THR A 24 0.12 -1.53 20.16
C THR A 24 -0.46 -2.94 20.20
N SER A 25 -1.47 -3.20 19.37
CA SER A 25 -2.03 -4.54 19.17
C SER A 25 -1.90 -4.92 17.70
N ILE A 26 -1.46 -6.14 17.46
CA ILE A 26 -1.19 -6.67 16.12
C ILE A 26 -2.25 -7.73 15.81
N ILE A 27 -2.87 -7.59 14.63
CA ILE A 27 -3.77 -8.59 14.06
C ILE A 27 -3.08 -9.12 12.81
N ASP A 28 -2.46 -10.29 12.94
CA ASP A 28 -1.67 -10.95 11.88
C ASP A 28 -2.41 -12.11 11.20
N GLU A 29 -3.53 -12.56 11.77
CA GLU A 29 -4.37 -13.59 11.19
C GLU A 29 -5.25 -13.06 10.05
N LEU A 30 -5.30 -13.82 8.95
CA LEU A 30 -6.27 -13.57 7.88
C LEU A 30 -7.67 -13.98 8.34
N PRO A 31 -8.71 -13.18 8.07
CA PRO A 31 -10.09 -13.61 8.30
C PRO A 31 -10.39 -14.94 7.59
N PRO A 32 -11.21 -15.81 8.19
CA PRO A 32 -11.54 -17.10 7.61
C PRO A 32 -12.08 -16.96 6.18
N GLY A 33 -11.62 -17.82 5.27
CA GLY A 33 -12.04 -17.81 3.86
C GLY A 33 -11.16 -16.97 2.92
N ARG A 34 -10.13 -16.27 3.42
CA ARG A 34 -9.12 -15.63 2.56
C ARG A 34 -8.07 -16.63 2.07
N THR A 35 -7.83 -16.63 0.76
CA THR A 35 -6.69 -17.32 0.14
C THR A 35 -5.55 -16.33 -0.15
N PRO A 36 -4.28 -16.69 0.08
CA PRO A 36 -3.14 -15.86 -0.32
C PRO A 36 -3.18 -15.51 -1.82
N VAL A 37 -2.80 -14.28 -2.15
CA VAL A 37 -2.80 -13.80 -3.53
C VAL A 37 -1.48 -14.24 -4.20
N LYS A 38 -1.59 -14.87 -5.38
CA LYS A 38 -0.42 -15.22 -6.19
C LYS A 38 0.04 -14.00 -6.97
N THR A 39 1.23 -13.49 -6.65
CA THR A 39 1.80 -12.32 -7.33
C THR A 39 2.72 -12.75 -8.47
N VAL A 40 2.54 -12.18 -9.66
CA VAL A 40 3.40 -12.39 -10.84
C VAL A 40 3.86 -11.04 -11.37
N VAL A 41 5.12 -10.96 -11.77
CA VAL A 41 5.72 -9.76 -12.37
C VAL A 41 5.95 -10.02 -13.85
N VAL A 42 5.45 -9.15 -14.72
CA VAL A 42 5.58 -9.27 -16.18
C VAL A 42 6.00 -7.95 -16.80
N GLU A 43 6.74 -8.02 -17.91
CA GLU A 43 7.09 -6.85 -18.70
C GLU A 43 5.89 -6.37 -19.53
N SER A 44 5.74 -5.07 -19.69
CA SER A 44 4.66 -4.45 -20.47
C SER A 44 4.61 -4.86 -21.94
N SER A 45 5.72 -5.33 -22.52
CA SER A 45 5.75 -5.92 -23.86
C SER A 45 4.87 -7.17 -23.99
N ARG A 46 4.59 -7.86 -22.89
CA ARG A 46 3.70 -9.03 -22.82
C ARG A 46 2.24 -8.67 -22.56
N ARG A 47 1.86 -7.39 -22.67
CA ARG A 47 0.47 -6.92 -22.53
C ARG A 47 -0.54 -7.73 -23.35
N PRO A 48 -0.28 -8.15 -24.60
CA PRO A 48 -1.22 -9.01 -25.33
C PRO A 48 -1.57 -10.32 -24.60
N GLU A 49 -0.58 -10.98 -24.00
CA GLU A 49 -0.80 -12.21 -23.21
C GLU A 49 -1.62 -11.93 -21.94
N VAL A 50 -1.42 -10.77 -21.31
CA VAL A 50 -2.20 -10.33 -20.15
C VAL A 50 -3.66 -10.11 -20.53
N VAL A 51 -3.91 -9.45 -21.67
CA VAL A 51 -5.27 -9.24 -22.19
C VAL A 51 -5.96 -10.57 -22.50
N ASP A 52 -5.25 -11.53 -23.10
CA ASP A 52 -5.79 -12.87 -23.33
C ASP A 52 -6.14 -13.60 -22.03
N ARG A 53 -5.33 -13.43 -20.97
CA ARG A 53 -5.63 -13.96 -19.64
C ARG A 53 -6.84 -13.29 -19.01
N VAL A 54 -7.01 -11.98 -19.16
CA VAL A 54 -8.22 -11.26 -18.73
C VAL A 54 -9.44 -11.81 -19.44
N ARG A 55 -9.38 -12.07 -20.75
CA ARG A 55 -10.48 -12.67 -21.50
C ARG A 55 -10.91 -14.02 -20.93
N HIS A 56 -9.94 -14.89 -20.60
CA HIS A 56 -10.23 -16.19 -19.99
C HIS A 56 -10.85 -16.04 -18.59
N ALA A 57 -10.30 -15.17 -17.74
CA ALA A 57 -10.86 -14.92 -16.41
C ALA A 57 -12.31 -14.42 -16.49
N CYS A 58 -12.62 -13.49 -17.40
CA CYS A 58 -13.97 -12.97 -17.59
C CYS A 58 -14.95 -14.07 -18.08
N ARG A 59 -14.50 -14.99 -18.94
CA ARG A 59 -15.29 -16.14 -19.39
C ARG A 59 -15.61 -17.13 -18.26
N GLU A 60 -14.73 -17.22 -17.27
CA GLU A 60 -14.96 -17.99 -16.03
C GLU A 60 -15.87 -17.25 -15.03
N GLY A 61 -16.42 -16.10 -15.41
CA GLY A 61 -17.29 -15.28 -14.55
C GLY A 61 -16.53 -14.46 -13.51
N ARG A 62 -15.20 -14.38 -13.59
CA ARG A 62 -14.36 -13.61 -12.67
C ARG A 62 -14.31 -12.14 -13.09
N GLN A 63 -14.10 -11.28 -12.10
CA GLN A 63 -13.93 -9.85 -12.32
C GLN A 63 -12.48 -9.41 -12.11
N VAL A 64 -12.09 -8.36 -12.84
CA VAL A 64 -10.70 -7.88 -12.93
C VAL A 64 -10.63 -6.40 -12.59
N TYR A 65 -9.71 -6.05 -11.70
CA TYR A 65 -9.26 -4.67 -11.52
C TYR A 65 -8.05 -4.42 -12.43
N TRP A 66 -8.07 -3.31 -13.16
CA TRP A 66 -6.96 -2.85 -13.99
C TRP A 66 -6.55 -1.44 -13.57
N VAL A 67 -5.43 -1.31 -12.86
CA VAL A 67 -4.98 -0.06 -12.25
C VAL A 67 -3.92 0.59 -13.12
N CYS A 68 -4.23 1.75 -13.66
CA CYS A 68 -3.30 2.61 -14.39
C CYS A 68 -2.56 3.49 -13.38
N THR A 69 -1.24 3.28 -13.24
CA THR A 69 -0.41 4.11 -12.34
C THR A 69 0.34 5.15 -13.16
N LEU A 70 -0.13 6.38 -13.10
CA LEU A 70 0.59 7.54 -13.63
C LEU A 70 0.82 8.50 -12.49
N ILE A 71 2.09 8.85 -12.30
CA ILE A 71 2.52 9.91 -11.38
C ILE A 71 2.95 11.07 -12.27
N GLU A 72 1.98 11.62 -12.98
CA GLU A 72 2.14 12.95 -13.57
C GLU A 72 1.43 13.93 -12.65
N GLU A 73 2.03 15.11 -12.47
CA GLU A 73 1.47 16.18 -11.62
C GLU A 73 0.09 16.66 -12.10
N SER A 74 -0.25 16.35 -13.37
CA SER A 74 -1.53 16.67 -13.97
C SER A 74 -2.53 15.53 -13.82
N GLU A 75 -3.56 15.74 -13.01
CA GLU A 75 -4.74 14.85 -12.94
C GLU A 75 -5.39 14.61 -14.32
N VAL A 76 -5.27 15.58 -15.23
CA VAL A 76 -5.83 15.48 -16.59
C VAL A 76 -5.16 14.34 -17.37
N LEU A 77 -3.83 14.25 -17.31
CA LEU A 77 -3.07 13.25 -18.05
C LEU A 77 -3.30 11.84 -17.48
N GLN A 78 -3.45 11.73 -16.15
CA GLN A 78 -3.82 10.45 -15.52
C GLN A 78 -5.18 9.94 -15.98
N CYS A 79 -6.18 10.84 -16.09
CA CYS A 79 -7.50 10.47 -16.58
C CYS A 79 -7.45 10.05 -18.05
N GLN A 80 -6.72 10.79 -18.89
CA GLN A 80 -6.58 10.48 -20.31
C GLN A 80 -5.97 9.10 -20.54
N ALA A 81 -4.91 8.75 -19.83
CA ALA A 81 -4.30 7.43 -19.99
C ALA A 81 -5.20 6.28 -19.51
N ALA A 82 -6.00 6.50 -18.48
CA ALA A 82 -6.99 5.52 -18.03
C ALA A 82 -8.14 5.38 -19.06
N GLU A 83 -8.58 6.48 -19.67
CA GLU A 83 -9.53 6.50 -20.79
C GLU A 83 -8.97 5.75 -22.01
N GLU A 84 -7.74 6.06 -22.43
CA GLU A 84 -7.06 5.38 -23.53
C GLU A 84 -6.92 3.88 -23.27
N THR A 85 -6.53 3.49 -22.05
CA THR A 85 -6.45 2.09 -21.66
C THR A 85 -7.81 1.41 -21.71
N ALA A 86 -8.87 2.06 -21.23
CA ALA A 86 -10.22 1.51 -21.29
C ALA A 86 -10.69 1.34 -22.74
N GLU A 87 -10.47 2.31 -23.62
CA GLU A 87 -10.82 2.23 -25.04
C GLU A 87 -10.04 1.12 -25.77
N GLN A 88 -8.73 1.00 -25.52
CA GLN A 88 -7.93 -0.11 -26.04
C GLN A 88 -8.45 -1.47 -25.56
N LEU A 89 -8.76 -1.61 -24.27
CA LEU A 89 -9.28 -2.85 -23.73
C LEU A 89 -10.64 -3.20 -24.32
N LYS A 90 -11.53 -2.22 -24.55
CA LYS A 90 -12.82 -2.44 -25.24
C LYS A 90 -12.61 -2.96 -26.66
N LEU A 91 -11.60 -2.46 -27.37
CA LEU A 91 -11.25 -2.93 -28.71
C LEU A 91 -10.71 -4.38 -28.69
N PHE A 92 -9.85 -4.72 -27.72
CA PHE A 92 -9.26 -6.05 -27.62
C PHE A 92 -10.20 -7.10 -26.98
N LEU A 93 -11.20 -6.66 -26.23
CA LEU A 93 -12.14 -7.49 -25.49
C LEU A 93 -13.60 -7.09 -25.79
N PRO A 94 -14.07 -7.21 -27.04
CA PRO A 94 -15.40 -6.74 -27.44
C PRO A 94 -16.56 -7.45 -26.71
N ASP A 95 -16.32 -8.66 -26.22
CA ASP A 95 -17.31 -9.47 -25.48
C ASP A 95 -17.29 -9.22 -23.97
N VAL A 96 -16.46 -8.31 -23.48
CA VAL A 96 -16.25 -8.06 -22.04
C VAL A 96 -16.80 -6.69 -21.67
N ALA A 97 -17.61 -6.64 -20.61
CA ALA A 97 -18.14 -5.38 -20.10
C ALA A 97 -17.07 -4.63 -19.28
N ILE A 98 -16.64 -3.46 -19.76
CA ILE A 98 -15.55 -2.68 -19.16
C ILE A 98 -16.07 -1.35 -18.61
N GLY A 99 -15.77 -1.08 -17.34
CA GLY A 99 -15.98 0.21 -16.68
C GLY A 99 -14.69 0.99 -16.51
N LEU A 100 -14.82 2.31 -16.31
CA LEU A 100 -13.73 3.23 -16.06
C LEU A 100 -14.04 4.10 -14.84
N VAL A 101 -13.10 4.22 -13.90
CA VAL A 101 -13.20 5.11 -12.74
C VAL A 101 -11.93 5.94 -12.59
N HIS A 102 -12.06 7.27 -12.62
CA HIS A 102 -10.94 8.19 -12.38
C HIS A 102 -11.37 9.40 -11.56
N GLY A 103 -10.38 10.19 -11.10
CA GLY A 103 -10.57 11.33 -10.18
C GLY A 103 -11.65 12.33 -10.63
N ARG A 104 -11.71 12.64 -11.93
CA ARG A 104 -12.61 13.65 -12.51
C ARG A 104 -14.09 13.27 -12.64
N LEU A 105 -14.47 12.00 -12.42
CA LEU A 105 -15.89 11.61 -12.44
C LEU A 105 -16.64 12.19 -11.24
N LYS A 106 -17.90 12.57 -11.43
CA LYS A 106 -18.74 13.01 -10.31
C LYS A 106 -18.95 11.85 -9.33
N PRO A 107 -19.11 12.11 -8.03
CA PRO A 107 -19.32 11.06 -7.03
C PRO A 107 -20.47 10.10 -7.37
N ALA A 108 -21.57 10.60 -7.93
CA ALA A 108 -22.71 9.79 -8.37
C ALA A 108 -22.36 8.83 -9.52
N GLU A 109 -21.56 9.28 -10.49
CA GLU A 109 -21.10 8.45 -11.61
C GLU A 109 -20.14 7.36 -11.13
N LYS A 110 -19.23 7.70 -10.21
CA LYS A 110 -18.34 6.72 -9.56
C LYS A 110 -19.16 5.65 -8.83
N ALA A 111 -20.17 6.05 -8.06
CA ALA A 111 -21.03 5.13 -7.32
C ALA A 111 -21.78 4.17 -8.27
N ASP A 112 -22.38 4.70 -9.34
CA ASP A 112 -23.08 3.88 -10.34
C ASP A 112 -22.16 2.82 -10.98
N ILE A 113 -20.97 3.24 -11.45
CA ILE A 113 -20.02 2.31 -12.07
C ILE A 113 -19.55 1.25 -11.07
N MET A 114 -19.30 1.64 -9.82
CA MET A 114 -18.92 0.72 -8.76
C MET A 114 -20.04 -0.26 -8.41
N ASP A 115 -21.30 0.18 -8.40
CA ASP A 115 -22.45 -0.69 -8.14
C ASP A 115 -22.66 -1.68 -9.29
N ARG A 116 -22.54 -1.23 -10.53
CA ARG A 116 -22.59 -2.10 -11.72
C ARG A 116 -21.47 -3.14 -11.71
N PHE A 117 -20.26 -2.74 -11.30
CA PHE A 117 -19.16 -3.67 -11.08
C PHE A 117 -19.48 -4.64 -9.93
N LYS A 118 -19.95 -4.18 -8.78
CA LYS A 118 -20.31 -5.05 -7.65
C LYS A 118 -21.40 -6.08 -8.01
N GLN A 119 -22.33 -5.71 -8.88
CA GLN A 119 -23.41 -6.58 -9.38
C GLN A 119 -22.95 -7.54 -10.49
N GLY A 120 -21.69 -7.48 -10.93
CA GLY A 120 -21.16 -8.34 -12.00
C GLY A 120 -21.56 -7.91 -13.41
N GLN A 121 -22.21 -6.76 -13.58
CA GLN A 121 -22.57 -6.21 -14.90
C GLN A 121 -21.34 -5.71 -15.66
N LEU A 122 -20.30 -5.32 -14.93
CA LEU A 122 -18.98 -4.98 -15.47
C LEU A 122 -17.99 -6.06 -15.02
N GLN A 123 -17.24 -6.61 -15.96
CA GLN A 123 -16.26 -7.67 -15.70
C GLN A 123 -14.86 -7.11 -15.48
N VAL A 124 -14.52 -6.00 -16.14
CA VAL A 124 -13.24 -5.30 -15.97
C VAL A 124 -13.51 -3.89 -15.49
N LEU A 125 -12.80 -3.46 -14.45
CA LEU A 125 -12.81 -2.09 -13.97
C LEU A 125 -11.42 -1.47 -14.15
N VAL A 126 -11.32 -0.54 -15.09
CA VAL A 126 -10.13 0.29 -15.28
C VAL A 126 -10.20 1.45 -14.29
N ALA A 127 -9.14 1.67 -13.52
CA ALA A 127 -9.11 2.75 -12.55
C ALA A 127 -7.73 3.40 -12.42
N THR A 128 -7.71 4.67 -12.01
CA THR A 128 -6.47 5.30 -11.53
C THR A 128 -6.15 4.86 -10.10
N THR A 129 -4.95 5.17 -9.61
CA THR A 129 -4.42 4.78 -8.28
C THR A 129 -5.29 5.19 -7.09
N VAL A 130 -6.21 6.14 -7.29
CA VAL A 130 -7.26 6.52 -6.33
C VAL A 130 -8.41 5.50 -6.38
N ILE A 131 -8.12 4.22 -6.11
CA ILE A 131 -9.13 3.27 -5.66
C ILE A 131 -9.32 3.49 -4.15
N GLU A 132 -9.73 4.71 -3.80
CA GLU A 132 -10.14 5.08 -2.44
C GLU A 132 -11.52 4.53 -2.10
N VAL A 133 -12.26 3.99 -3.06
CA VAL A 133 -13.58 3.44 -2.78
C VAL A 133 -13.40 2.09 -2.11
N GLY A 134 -13.70 2.04 -0.81
CA GLY A 134 -13.70 0.87 0.07
C GLY A 134 -14.65 -0.27 -0.32
N VAL A 135 -14.97 -0.43 -1.60
CA VAL A 135 -15.91 -1.44 -2.09
C VAL A 135 -15.23 -2.79 -2.12
N ASN A 136 -15.75 -3.71 -1.30
CA ASN A 136 -15.44 -5.12 -1.36
C ASN A 136 -16.22 -5.75 -2.52
N VAL A 137 -15.53 -6.30 -3.52
CA VAL A 137 -16.14 -7.11 -4.58
C VAL A 137 -15.59 -8.54 -4.46
N PRO A 138 -16.32 -9.47 -3.81
CA PRO A 138 -15.82 -10.82 -3.53
C PRO A 138 -15.45 -11.63 -4.79
N ASN A 139 -16.10 -11.35 -5.91
CA ASN A 139 -15.88 -12.02 -7.19
C ASN A 139 -14.68 -11.43 -7.99
N ALA A 140 -14.10 -10.32 -7.53
CA ALA A 140 -12.88 -9.78 -8.11
C ALA A 140 -11.67 -10.59 -7.62
N SER A 141 -11.11 -11.39 -8.52
CA SER A 141 -10.02 -12.32 -8.24
C SER A 141 -8.73 -11.98 -8.97
N VAL A 142 -8.74 -11.02 -9.90
CA VAL A 142 -7.55 -10.59 -10.64
C VAL A 142 -7.31 -9.10 -10.43
N MET A 143 -6.11 -8.75 -9.97
CA MET A 143 -5.61 -7.38 -9.84
C MET A 143 -4.46 -7.18 -10.81
N ILE A 144 -4.60 -6.27 -11.77
CA ILE A 144 -3.54 -5.88 -12.71
C ILE A 144 -3.11 -4.47 -12.36
N ILE A 145 -1.81 -4.25 -12.15
CA ILE A 145 -1.24 -2.94 -11.86
C ILE A 145 -0.23 -2.62 -12.94
N GLU A 146 -0.49 -1.57 -13.71
CA GLU A 146 0.46 -1.05 -14.70
C GLU A 146 1.49 -0.14 -14.05
N ASN A 147 2.72 -0.14 -14.56
CA ASN A 147 3.82 0.68 -14.04
C ASN A 147 4.03 0.60 -12.51
N PRO A 148 3.93 -0.59 -11.88
CA PRO A 148 3.97 -0.75 -10.43
C PRO A 148 5.29 -0.25 -9.82
N GLU A 149 6.37 -0.15 -10.61
CA GLU A 149 7.65 0.42 -10.20
C GLU A 149 7.57 1.88 -9.70
N ARG A 150 6.49 2.58 -10.07
CA ARG A 150 6.21 3.96 -9.66
C ARG A 150 5.58 4.04 -8.28
N LEU A 151 4.96 2.97 -7.80
CA LEU A 151 4.28 2.93 -6.51
C LEU A 151 5.23 2.51 -5.37
N GLY A 152 4.92 2.98 -4.16
CA GLY A 152 5.55 2.48 -2.94
C GLY A 152 5.04 1.08 -2.58
N LEU A 153 5.82 0.32 -1.81
CA LEU A 153 5.45 -1.04 -1.39
C LEU A 153 4.12 -1.06 -0.62
N ALA A 154 3.91 -0.08 0.27
CA ALA A 154 2.66 0.10 0.99
C ALA A 154 1.43 0.24 0.06
N GLN A 155 1.55 1.02 -1.02
CA GLN A 155 0.46 1.21 -1.99
C GLN A 155 0.20 -0.06 -2.79
N LEU A 156 1.26 -0.74 -3.25
CA LEU A 156 1.15 -2.03 -3.94
C LEU A 156 0.48 -3.08 -3.05
N HIS A 157 0.83 -3.11 -1.76
CA HIS A 157 0.21 -3.99 -0.77
C HIS A 157 -1.29 -3.73 -0.62
N GLN A 158 -1.68 -2.46 -0.48
CA GLN A 158 -3.08 -2.07 -0.36
C GLN A 158 -3.88 -2.46 -1.62
N LEU A 159 -3.35 -2.23 -2.81
CA LEU A 159 -3.98 -2.63 -4.08
C LEU A 159 -4.12 -4.16 -4.17
N ARG A 160 -3.05 -4.92 -3.86
CA ARG A 160 -3.10 -6.39 -3.80
C ARG A 160 -4.19 -6.89 -2.84
N GLY A 161 -4.38 -6.24 -1.70
CA GLY A 161 -5.40 -6.58 -0.71
C GLY A 161 -6.85 -6.30 -1.12
N ARG A 162 -7.09 -5.69 -2.29
CA ARG A 162 -8.44 -5.50 -2.86
C ARG A 162 -9.00 -6.77 -3.48
N VAL A 163 -8.16 -7.74 -3.83
CA VAL A 163 -8.56 -9.07 -4.29
C VAL A 163 -8.32 -10.13 -3.20
N GLY A 164 -8.74 -11.39 -3.42
CA GLY A 164 -8.56 -12.46 -2.44
C GLY A 164 -9.50 -12.36 -1.24
N ARG A 165 -10.73 -11.88 -1.46
CA ARG A 165 -11.76 -11.73 -0.41
C ARG A 165 -12.80 -12.86 -0.40
N GLY A 166 -12.66 -13.85 -1.26
CA GLY A 166 -13.45 -15.08 -1.27
C GLY A 166 -12.56 -16.32 -1.39
N CYS A 167 -13.19 -17.49 -1.52
CA CYS A 167 -12.49 -18.78 -1.62
C CYS A 167 -11.78 -19.01 -2.97
N THR A 168 -12.02 -18.14 -3.95
CA THR A 168 -11.44 -18.24 -5.29
C THR A 168 -9.99 -17.80 -5.28
N GLU A 169 -9.13 -18.64 -5.87
CA GLU A 169 -7.72 -18.32 -6.06
C GLU A 169 -7.56 -16.97 -6.78
N SER A 170 -6.82 -16.07 -6.14
CA SER A 170 -6.67 -14.69 -6.59
C SER A 170 -5.25 -14.40 -7.06
N PHE A 171 -5.13 -13.56 -8.07
CA PHE A 171 -3.89 -13.23 -8.75
C PHE A 171 -3.64 -11.72 -8.72
N CYS A 172 -2.40 -11.33 -8.48
CA CYS A 172 -1.92 -9.96 -8.63
C CYS A 172 -0.82 -9.93 -9.68
N LEU A 173 -1.07 -9.25 -10.79
CA LEU A 173 -0.13 -9.11 -11.89
C LEU A 173 0.45 -7.69 -11.90
N LEU A 174 1.76 -7.61 -11.77
CA LEU A 174 2.54 -6.38 -11.73
C LEU A 174 3.20 -6.20 -13.11
N MET A 175 2.66 -5.31 -13.93
CA MET A 175 3.12 -5.08 -15.30
C MET A 175 4.07 -3.87 -15.37
N TYR A 176 5.38 -4.13 -15.36
CA TYR A 176 6.41 -3.09 -15.32
C TYR A 176 6.88 -2.68 -16.71
N GLN A 177 7.38 -1.45 -16.80
CA GLN A 177 8.00 -0.92 -18.01
C GLN A 177 9.53 -0.88 -17.89
N LYS A 178 10.25 -1.17 -18.98
CA LYS A 178 11.71 -0.99 -19.04
C LYS A 178 12.08 0.46 -19.39
N PRO A 179 13.23 0.97 -18.90
CA PRO A 179 14.18 0.31 -18.00
C PRO A 179 13.72 0.35 -16.54
N LEU A 180 13.96 -0.74 -15.81
CA LEU A 180 13.64 -0.84 -14.38
C LEU A 180 14.86 -0.41 -13.54
N SER A 181 14.65 0.51 -12.60
CA SER A 181 15.71 0.89 -11.65
C SER A 181 16.02 -0.26 -10.69
N LYS A 182 17.21 -0.24 -10.05
CA LYS A 182 17.56 -1.24 -9.02
C LYS A 182 16.52 -1.28 -7.90
N LEU A 183 16.11 -0.10 -7.43
CA LEU A 183 15.09 0.07 -6.39
C LEU A 183 13.73 -0.46 -6.85
N GLY A 184 13.31 -0.15 -8.09
CA GLY A 184 12.06 -0.65 -8.65
C GLY A 184 12.05 -2.18 -8.73
N ARG A 185 13.17 -2.78 -9.15
CA ARG A 185 13.32 -4.24 -9.20
C ARG A 185 13.18 -4.87 -7.83
N GLU A 186 13.89 -4.34 -6.83
CA GLU A 186 13.84 -4.83 -5.46
C GLU A 186 12.43 -4.76 -4.87
N ARG A 187 11.70 -3.66 -5.09
CA ARG A 187 10.30 -3.51 -4.67
C ARG A 187 9.39 -4.57 -5.30
N LEU A 188 9.47 -4.79 -6.61
CA LEU A 188 8.65 -5.80 -7.29
C LEU A 188 9.02 -7.22 -6.85
N ASP A 189 10.29 -7.49 -6.56
CA ASP A 189 10.75 -8.78 -6.04
C ASP A 189 10.20 -9.03 -4.62
N ILE A 190 10.20 -8.04 -3.73
CA ILE A 190 9.60 -8.13 -2.39
C ILE A 190 8.10 -8.46 -2.49
N MET A 191 7.36 -7.75 -3.34
CA MET A 191 5.92 -8.00 -3.54
C MET A 191 5.60 -9.41 -4.06
N ARG A 192 6.55 -10.02 -4.78
CA ARG A 192 6.44 -11.39 -5.28
C ARG A 192 6.76 -12.44 -4.22
N GLN A 193 7.69 -12.16 -3.32
CA GLN A 193 8.22 -13.12 -2.35
C GLN A 193 7.32 -13.32 -1.13
N THR A 194 6.59 -12.28 -0.71
CA THR A 194 5.80 -12.35 0.53
C THR A 194 4.40 -11.75 0.37
N ASN A 195 3.44 -12.37 1.07
CA ASN A 195 2.10 -11.81 1.27
C ASN A 195 1.94 -11.09 2.61
N ASP A 196 2.93 -11.21 3.50
CA ASP A 196 2.91 -10.63 4.84
C ASP A 196 3.12 -9.12 4.77
N GLY A 197 2.12 -8.38 5.25
CA GLY A 197 2.17 -6.95 5.27
C GLY A 197 3.26 -6.39 6.19
N PHE A 198 3.55 -7.03 7.33
CA PHE A 198 4.58 -6.55 8.27
C PHE A 198 5.97 -6.62 7.64
N VAL A 199 6.29 -7.75 7.00
CA VAL A 199 7.54 -7.91 6.25
C VAL A 199 7.64 -6.86 5.14
N ILE A 200 6.54 -6.59 4.43
CA ILE A 200 6.52 -5.56 3.38
C ILE A 200 6.75 -4.17 3.97
N ALA A 201 6.15 -3.86 5.11
CA ALA A 201 6.31 -2.57 5.78
C ALA A 201 7.76 -2.36 6.25
N GLU A 202 8.37 -3.36 6.90
CA GLU A 202 9.78 -3.32 7.30
C GLU A 202 10.72 -3.10 6.10
N LYS A 203 10.46 -3.82 5.00
CA LYS A 203 11.23 -3.61 3.76
C LYS A 203 10.99 -2.23 3.16
N ASP A 204 9.76 -1.69 3.20
CA ASP A 204 9.47 -0.33 2.74
C ASP A 204 10.24 0.71 3.58
N LEU A 205 10.28 0.53 4.90
CA LEU A 205 11.07 1.39 5.80
C LEU A 205 12.57 1.31 5.49
N HIS A 206 13.09 0.10 5.27
CA HIS A 206 14.50 -0.08 4.91
C HIS A 206 14.85 0.57 3.56
N LEU A 207 13.95 0.47 2.57
CA LEU A 207 14.18 1.04 1.23
C LEU A 207 13.99 2.57 1.18
N ARG A 208 13.10 3.14 1.99
CA ARG A 208 12.90 4.60 2.09
C ARG A 208 13.92 5.27 3.01
N GLY A 209 14.43 4.53 3.98
CA GLY A 209 15.16 5.07 5.11
C GLY A 209 14.22 5.69 6.16
N PRO A 210 14.65 5.76 7.44
CA PRO A 210 13.79 6.17 8.55
C PRO A 210 13.27 7.61 8.49
N GLY A 211 13.90 8.49 7.71
CA GLY A 211 13.57 9.93 7.67
C GLY A 211 12.38 10.36 6.80
N GLU A 212 11.74 9.46 6.03
CA GLU A 212 10.60 9.82 5.16
C GLU A 212 9.22 9.35 5.68
N VAL A 213 9.16 8.42 6.65
CA VAL A 213 7.90 7.75 7.04
C VAL A 213 7.09 8.55 8.09
N LEU A 214 7.71 9.46 8.84
CA LEU A 214 7.05 10.30 9.83
C LEU A 214 6.27 11.50 9.23
N GLY A 215 6.33 11.67 7.91
CA GLY A 215 5.57 12.69 7.21
C GLY A 215 6.30 14.04 7.22
N THR A 216 6.62 14.49 6.00
CA THR A 216 7.22 15.77 5.64
C THR A 216 8.73 15.90 5.83
N ARG A 217 9.42 16.22 4.73
CA ARG A 217 10.73 16.91 4.73
C ARG A 217 10.57 18.32 5.29
N GLN A 218 10.02 18.46 6.49
CA GLN A 218 10.09 19.72 7.21
C GLN A 218 11.48 19.81 7.82
N THR A 219 12.18 20.87 7.43
CA THR A 219 13.41 21.36 8.05
C THR A 219 13.21 21.43 9.57
N GLY A 220 13.60 20.38 10.30
CA GLY A 220 13.42 20.34 11.76
C GLY A 220 13.35 18.98 12.45
N GLU A 221 13.30 17.83 11.75
CA GLU A 221 13.17 16.54 12.45
C GLU A 221 14.48 15.93 12.97
N MET A 222 14.33 15.28 14.13
CA MET A 222 15.32 14.53 14.90
C MET A 222 15.85 13.34 14.10
N SER A 223 16.90 13.58 13.32
CA SER A 223 17.82 12.48 12.99
C SER A 223 18.39 11.97 14.31
N PHE A 224 18.06 10.73 14.68
CA PHE A 224 18.76 10.06 15.76
C PHE A 224 20.25 10.11 15.44
N ARG A 225 21.02 10.85 16.27
CA ARG A 225 22.45 11.08 16.00
C ARG A 225 23.28 9.79 16.09
N ILE A 226 22.76 8.79 16.79
CA ILE A 226 23.46 7.55 17.15
C ILE A 226 22.58 6.33 16.91
N ALA A 227 21.30 6.41 17.27
CA ALA A 227 20.37 5.29 17.16
C ALA A 227 19.89 5.09 15.73
N ASP A 228 19.82 3.83 15.31
CA ASP A 228 19.19 3.41 14.07
C ASP A 228 18.08 2.44 14.43
N LEU A 229 16.83 2.81 14.10
CA LEU A 229 15.64 2.08 14.53
C LEU A 229 15.60 0.63 14.02
N LEU A 230 16.25 0.34 12.89
CA LEU A 230 16.30 -1.01 12.34
C LEU A 230 17.46 -1.80 12.95
N ARG A 231 18.63 -1.19 13.09
CA ARG A 231 19.79 -1.84 13.72
C ARG A 231 19.56 -2.14 15.20
N ASP A 232 18.91 -1.21 15.90
CA ASP A 232 18.79 -1.19 17.36
C ASP A 232 17.42 -1.68 17.85
N GLU A 233 16.60 -2.30 16.98
CA GLU A 233 15.24 -2.80 17.31
C GLU A 233 15.23 -3.62 18.61
N GLY A 234 16.17 -4.55 18.76
CA GLY A 234 16.27 -5.41 19.94
C GLY A 234 16.56 -4.67 21.25
N LEU A 235 17.00 -3.41 21.19
CA LEU A 235 17.27 -2.57 22.35
C LEU A 235 16.07 -1.69 22.72
N LEU A 236 15.05 -1.57 21.87
CA LEU A 236 13.94 -0.63 22.07
C LEU A 236 13.11 -0.97 23.30
N GLU A 237 12.79 -2.25 23.52
CA GLU A 237 11.95 -2.68 24.64
C GLU A 237 12.67 -2.48 25.99
N ASP A 238 13.93 -2.90 26.07
CA ASP A 238 14.78 -2.69 27.24
C ASP A 238 14.97 -1.19 27.53
N SER A 239 15.14 -0.39 26.48
CA SER A 239 15.25 1.07 26.60
C SER A 239 13.97 1.70 27.17
N LYS A 240 12.78 1.22 26.76
CA LYS A 240 11.49 1.68 27.28
C LYS A 240 11.34 1.33 28.76
N GLN A 241 11.66 0.09 29.14
CA GLN A 241 11.61 -0.34 30.55
C GLN A 241 12.59 0.45 31.42
N LEU A 242 13.82 0.65 30.96
CA LEU A 242 14.82 1.45 31.66
C LEU A 242 14.39 2.91 31.80
N ALA A 243 13.78 3.49 30.76
CA ALA A 243 13.25 4.84 30.81
C ALA A 243 12.14 4.97 31.87
N HIS A 244 11.23 4.00 31.95
CA HIS A 244 10.17 3.98 32.96
C HIS A 244 10.76 3.91 34.38
N VAL A 245 11.68 2.97 34.62
CA VAL A 245 12.37 2.83 35.92
C VAL A 245 13.15 4.09 36.28
N LEU A 246 13.78 4.76 35.31
CA LEU A 246 14.50 6.00 35.53
C LEU A 246 13.56 7.14 35.93
N LEU A 247 12.43 7.28 35.24
CA LEU A 247 11.44 8.33 35.54
C LEU A 247 10.77 8.12 36.89
N GLU A 248 10.57 6.87 37.32
CA GLU A 248 10.06 6.57 38.66
C GLU A 248 11.08 6.85 39.77
N LYS A 249 12.36 6.47 39.56
CA LYS A 249 13.39 6.53 40.60
C LYS A 249 14.11 7.87 40.70
N ASP A 250 14.32 8.56 39.58
CA ASP A 250 15.04 9.83 39.50
C ASP A 250 14.47 10.72 38.39
N PRO A 251 13.29 11.33 38.63
CA PRO A 251 12.62 12.20 37.66
C PRO A 251 13.52 13.35 37.16
N GLN A 252 14.33 13.94 38.05
CA GLN A 252 15.22 15.05 37.72
C GLN A 252 16.31 14.63 36.73
N ARG A 253 16.82 13.41 36.83
CA ARG A 253 17.77 12.87 35.85
C ARG A 253 17.11 12.57 34.52
N GLY A 254 15.86 12.10 34.53
CA GLY A 254 15.03 11.94 33.33
C GLY A 254 14.87 13.27 32.58
N GLU A 255 14.43 14.33 33.26
CA GLU A 255 14.26 15.67 32.67
C GLU A 255 15.57 16.20 32.06
N ARG A 256 16.71 16.03 32.75
CA ARG A 256 18.03 16.44 32.22
C ARG A 256 18.41 15.68 30.95
N LEU A 257 18.08 14.40 30.85
CA LEU A 257 18.33 13.60 29.64
C LEU A 257 17.43 14.04 28.49
N ILE A 258 16.14 14.23 28.76
CA ILE A 258 15.17 14.75 27.78
C ILE A 258 15.65 16.10 27.26
N HIS A 259 15.96 17.05 28.14
CA HIS A 259 16.46 18.37 27.75
C HIS A 259 17.80 18.30 26.98
N ARG A 260 18.71 17.39 27.34
CA ARG A 260 19.99 17.21 26.63
C ARG A 260 19.80 16.72 25.20
N TRP A 261 18.89 15.78 24.97
CA TRP A 261 18.76 15.08 23.70
C TRP A 261 17.68 15.67 22.79
N LEU A 262 16.57 16.16 23.36
CA LEU A 262 15.44 16.77 22.64
C LEU A 262 15.48 18.31 22.68
N GLY A 263 16.25 18.92 23.59
CA GLY A 263 16.26 20.37 23.75
C GLY A 263 14.87 20.93 24.09
N ASN A 264 14.44 21.96 23.37
CA ASN A 264 13.09 22.55 23.48
C ASN A 264 12.06 21.89 22.54
N ALA A 265 12.41 20.81 21.83
CA ALA A 265 11.51 20.13 20.90
C ALA A 265 10.45 19.23 21.58
N ALA A 266 10.35 19.27 22.91
CA ALA A 266 9.40 18.50 23.71
C ALA A 266 7.91 18.88 23.51
N GLN A 267 7.60 19.83 22.61
CA GLN A 267 6.23 20.19 22.21
C GLN A 267 5.63 19.30 21.11
N TYR A 268 6.17 18.10 20.88
CA TYR A 268 5.52 17.13 20.00
C TYR A 268 4.66 16.18 20.84
N GLY A 269 3.37 16.53 20.93
CA GLY A 269 2.37 15.76 21.68
C GLY A 269 1.05 16.50 21.90
N GLU A 270 1.00 17.82 21.73
CA GLU A 270 -0.27 18.56 21.66
C GLU A 270 -0.90 18.42 20.26
N VAL A 271 -1.63 17.33 20.05
CA VAL A 271 -2.73 17.22 19.07
C VAL A 271 -3.98 16.74 19.78
#